data_AF-A0A961W8R0-F1
#
_entry.id   AF-A0A961W8R0-F1
#
_cell.length_a   1.000
_cell.length_b   1.000
_cell.length_c   1.000
_cell.angle_alpha   90.00
_cell.angle_beta   90.00
_cell.angle_gamma   90.00
#
_symmetry.space_group_name_H-M   'P 1'
#
loop_
_entity.id
_entity.type
_entity.pdbx_description
1 polymer ?
#
loop_
_entity_poly.entity_id
_entity_poly.type
_entity_poly.pdbx_seq_one_letter_code
_entity_poly.pdbx_strand_id
1 'polypeptide(L)'
;MSNTLRISIDRSVIAGAAAAIAAAAVFTATPVRAQLSQMQSDSVSTEIRALRERGGSDAWDRKVIKILRAAYDKDRSGWIDTREEVTAIPCDVMSTLDRMIQNRTNGRSGLAWTYGFQPDTSGKRYHYLGKLLGFSDGVRTATFSHIKSCGVRTR
;
A
#
# COMPACT_ATOMS: atom_id res chain seq x y z
N MET A 1 -12.66 85.06 15.95
CA MET A 1 -12.41 84.22 17.13
C MET A 1 -12.63 82.78 16.71
N SER A 2 -11.56 82.07 16.32
CA SER A 2 -11.63 80.69 15.86
C SER A 2 -10.62 79.87 16.64
N ASN A 3 -11.13 78.94 17.45
CA ASN A 3 -10.39 78.17 18.44
C ASN A 3 -9.98 76.83 17.80
N THR A 4 -8.68 76.61 17.63
CA THR A 4 -8.12 75.40 17.02
C THR A 4 -7.90 74.34 18.10
N LEU A 5 -8.82 73.37 18.19
CA LEU A 5 -8.68 72.21 19.10
C LEU A 5 -7.76 71.17 18.45
N ARG A 6 -6.56 70.98 19.01
CA ARG A 6 -5.66 69.86 18.69
C ARG A 6 -6.06 68.65 19.52
N ILE A 7 -6.58 67.61 18.88
CA ILE A 7 -6.79 66.30 19.50
C ILE A 7 -5.47 65.52 19.41
N SER A 8 -4.85 65.31 20.57
CA SER A 8 -3.74 64.38 20.77
C SER A 8 -4.31 62.97 20.85
N ILE A 9 -3.94 62.09 19.92
CA ILE A 9 -4.28 60.66 20.00
C ILE A 9 -3.06 59.91 20.52
N ASP A 10 -3.22 59.38 21.72
CA ASP A 10 -2.27 58.58 22.48
C ASP A 10 -1.92 57.28 21.73
N ARG A 11 -0.63 56.95 21.67
CA ARG A 11 -0.08 55.84 20.86
C ARG A 11 -0.05 54.49 21.58
N SER A 12 -0.84 54.32 22.62
CA SER A 12 -0.67 53.22 23.57
C SER A 12 -2.00 52.54 23.88
N VAL A 13 -2.61 51.89 22.88
CA VAL A 13 -3.69 50.94 23.14
C VAL A 13 -3.44 49.64 22.37
N ILE A 14 -2.76 48.73 23.08
CA ILE A 14 -3.09 47.31 23.18
C ILE A 14 -2.84 46.46 21.93
N ALA A 15 -1.68 45.81 21.97
CA ALA A 15 -1.44 44.52 21.37
C ALA A 15 -2.52 43.51 21.78
N GLY A 16 -3.14 42.85 20.80
CA GLY A 16 -4.05 41.73 21.05
C GLY A 16 -5.18 41.60 20.04
N ALA A 17 -4.88 41.03 18.86
CA ALA A 17 -5.77 40.20 18.03
C ALA A 17 -5.23 40.13 16.59
N ALA A 18 -4.15 39.37 16.37
CA ALA A 18 -3.81 38.85 15.05
C ALA A 18 -3.83 37.31 15.11
N ALA A 19 -4.94 36.77 15.63
CA ALA A 19 -5.34 35.40 15.36
C ALA A 19 -6.29 35.44 14.16
N ALA A 20 -5.72 35.48 12.95
CA ALA A 20 -6.49 35.34 11.73
C ALA A 20 -5.67 34.63 10.66
N ILE A 21 -5.81 33.30 10.62
CA ILE A 21 -5.83 32.47 9.42
C ILE A 21 -4.65 32.69 8.45
N ALA A 22 -3.50 32.11 8.77
CA ALA A 22 -2.45 31.81 7.79
C ALA A 22 -2.06 30.32 7.85
N ALA A 23 -3.05 29.45 7.98
CA ALA A 23 -2.93 28.06 7.53
C ALA A 23 -3.49 28.01 6.11
N ALA A 24 -2.80 28.66 5.17
CA ALA A 24 -3.05 28.43 3.75
C ALA A 24 -2.75 26.95 3.50
N ALA A 25 -3.82 26.18 3.31
CA ALA A 25 -3.78 24.78 2.98
C ALA A 25 -2.83 24.57 1.79
N VAL A 26 -1.70 23.93 2.05
CA VAL A 26 -0.87 23.35 0.99
C VAL A 26 -1.66 22.14 0.46
N PHE A 27 -2.64 22.39 -0.40
CA PHE A 27 -3.14 21.39 -1.33
C PHE A 27 -2.01 21.13 -2.32
N THR A 28 -1.05 20.27 -1.96
CA THR A 28 -0.17 19.71 -2.96
C THR A 28 -1.06 18.97 -3.96
N ALA A 29 -1.04 19.41 -5.22
CA ALA A 29 -1.67 18.68 -6.31
C ALA A 29 -1.00 17.30 -6.38
N THR A 30 -1.58 16.32 -5.70
CA THR A 30 -1.13 14.95 -5.80
C THR A 30 -1.31 14.58 -7.27
N PRO A 31 -0.27 14.06 -7.95
CA PRO A 31 -0.42 13.72 -9.35
C PRO A 31 -1.56 12.72 -9.48
N VAL A 32 -2.49 12.94 -10.42
CA VAL A 32 -3.67 12.09 -10.66
C VAL A 32 -3.31 10.59 -10.70
N ARG A 33 -2.11 10.27 -11.20
CA ARG A 33 -1.54 8.92 -11.18
C ARG A 33 -1.46 8.30 -9.78
N ALA A 34 -1.04 9.06 -8.77
CA ALA A 34 -0.95 8.58 -7.38
C ALA A 34 -2.35 8.32 -6.78
N GLN A 35 -3.33 9.18 -7.09
CA GLN A 35 -4.72 8.95 -6.66
C GLN A 35 -5.32 7.70 -7.32
N LEU A 36 -5.08 7.49 -8.62
CA LEU A 36 -5.53 6.28 -9.31
C LEU A 36 -4.87 5.02 -8.75
N SER A 37 -3.56 5.06 -8.45
CA SER A 37 -2.86 3.96 -7.76
C SER A 37 -3.47 3.66 -6.39
N GLN A 38 -3.84 4.67 -5.62
CA GLN A 38 -4.47 4.50 -4.31
C GLN A 38 -5.90 3.94 -4.43
N MET A 39 -6.71 4.45 -5.35
CA MET A 39 -8.06 3.91 -5.58
C MET A 39 -8.02 2.44 -6.03
N GLN A 40 -7.06 2.10 -6.92
CA GLN A 40 -6.85 0.73 -7.32
C GLN A 40 -6.40 -0.14 -6.14
N SER A 41 -5.44 0.34 -5.31
CA SER A 41 -4.99 -0.40 -4.13
C SER A 41 -6.13 -0.69 -3.16
N ASP A 42 -6.96 0.31 -2.89
CA ASP A 42 -8.07 0.21 -1.96
C ASP A 42 -9.12 -0.77 -2.48
N SER A 43 -9.39 -0.76 -3.78
CA SER A 43 -10.31 -1.71 -4.41
C SER A 43 -9.80 -3.16 -4.30
N VAL A 44 -8.53 -3.41 -4.65
CA VAL A 44 -7.95 -4.76 -4.64
C VAL A 44 -7.86 -5.32 -3.23
N SER A 45 -7.35 -4.55 -2.27
CA SER A 45 -7.28 -4.99 -0.88
C SER A 45 -8.66 -5.23 -0.29
N THR A 46 -9.64 -4.38 -0.60
CA THR A 46 -11.04 -4.56 -0.16
C THR A 46 -11.63 -5.85 -0.73
N GLU A 47 -11.41 -6.12 -2.02
CA GLU A 47 -11.90 -7.34 -2.66
C GLU A 47 -11.27 -8.60 -2.02
N ILE A 48 -9.96 -8.59 -1.76
CA ILE A 48 -9.27 -9.70 -1.08
C ILE A 48 -9.82 -9.91 0.33
N ARG A 49 -10.07 -8.84 1.10
CA ARG A 49 -10.65 -8.92 2.45
C ARG A 49 -12.09 -9.43 2.46
N ALA A 50 -12.85 -9.16 1.39
CA ALA A 50 -14.24 -9.59 1.24
C ALA A 50 -14.36 -11.10 0.91
N LEU A 51 -13.26 -11.77 0.55
CA LEU A 51 -13.27 -13.22 0.34
C LEU A 51 -13.63 -13.95 1.63
N ARG A 52 -14.58 -14.89 1.53
CA ARG A 52 -15.04 -15.72 2.66
C ARG A 52 -14.11 -16.90 2.93
N GLU A 53 -13.24 -17.22 1.97
CA GLU A 53 -12.28 -18.31 2.05
C GLU A 53 -11.11 -17.97 2.99
N ARG A 54 -10.55 -19.00 3.63
CA ARG A 54 -9.41 -18.83 4.53
C ARG A 54 -8.14 -18.52 3.73
N GLY A 55 -7.37 -17.50 4.14
CA GLY A 55 -6.14 -17.08 3.46
C GLY A 55 -5.15 -18.23 3.25
N GLY A 56 -4.64 -18.38 2.02
CA GLY A 56 -3.71 -19.45 1.64
C GLY A 56 -4.31 -20.86 1.56
N SER A 57 -5.64 -20.99 1.51
CA SER A 57 -6.30 -22.25 1.14
C SER A 57 -6.52 -22.30 -0.37
N ASP A 58 -6.56 -23.48 -0.97
CA ASP A 58 -6.74 -23.64 -2.42
C ASP A 58 -7.95 -22.86 -2.98
N ALA A 59 -9.04 -22.76 -2.22
CA ALA A 59 -10.22 -22.00 -2.61
C ALA A 59 -9.98 -20.48 -2.61
N TRP A 60 -9.19 -19.97 -1.65
CA TRP A 60 -8.76 -18.58 -1.60
C TRP A 60 -7.78 -18.27 -2.72
N ASP A 61 -6.78 -19.14 -2.93
CA ASP A 61 -5.74 -18.98 -3.96
C ASP A 61 -6.38 -18.83 -5.36
N ARG A 62 -7.35 -19.69 -5.71
CA ARG A 62 -8.09 -19.65 -6.98
C ARG A 62 -8.86 -18.34 -7.21
N LYS A 63 -9.21 -17.60 -6.16
CA LYS A 63 -9.88 -16.30 -6.27
C LYS A 63 -8.86 -15.17 -6.31
N VAL A 64 -7.90 -15.19 -5.40
CA VAL A 64 -6.86 -14.15 -5.31
C VAL A 64 -6.03 -14.06 -6.58
N ILE A 65 -5.67 -15.18 -7.20
CA ILE A 65 -4.94 -15.15 -8.48
C ILE A 65 -5.68 -14.36 -9.57
N LYS A 66 -7.02 -14.44 -9.59
CA LYS A 66 -7.83 -13.71 -10.58
C LYS A 66 -7.83 -12.21 -10.27
N ILE A 67 -7.98 -11.85 -9.00
CA ILE A 67 -7.95 -10.45 -8.53
C ILE A 67 -6.59 -9.82 -8.86
N LEU A 68 -5.50 -10.49 -8.48
CA LEU A 68 -4.15 -9.96 -8.67
C LEU A 68 -3.80 -9.82 -10.14
N ARG A 69 -4.08 -10.82 -10.97
CA ARG A 69 -3.83 -10.74 -12.41
C ARG A 69 -4.67 -9.65 -13.08
N ALA A 70 -5.98 -9.59 -12.79
CA ALA A 70 -6.84 -8.54 -13.35
C ALA A 70 -6.32 -7.12 -13.04
N ALA A 71 -5.64 -6.94 -11.91
CA ALA A 71 -5.11 -5.64 -11.49
C ALA A 71 -3.67 -5.36 -11.98
N TYR A 72 -2.81 -6.38 -12.04
CA TYR A 72 -1.36 -6.18 -12.14
C TYR A 72 -0.66 -6.91 -13.30
N ASP A 73 -1.31 -7.86 -13.97
CA ASP A 73 -0.81 -8.46 -15.22
C ASP A 73 -1.11 -7.49 -16.37
N LYS A 74 -0.16 -6.59 -16.64
CA LYS A 74 -0.35 -5.43 -17.52
C LYS A 74 -0.25 -5.79 -18.98
N ASP A 75 0.60 -6.76 -19.29
CA ASP A 75 0.81 -7.24 -20.66
C ASP A 75 -0.13 -8.38 -21.04
N ARG A 76 -0.92 -8.89 -20.09
CA ARG A 76 -1.89 -9.98 -20.26
C ARG A 76 -1.21 -11.30 -20.61
N SER A 77 0.04 -11.50 -20.18
CA SER A 77 0.78 -12.76 -20.30
C SER A 77 0.08 -13.92 -19.57
N GLY A 78 -0.78 -13.59 -18.62
CA GLY A 78 -1.40 -14.52 -17.70
C GLY A 78 -0.62 -14.70 -16.40
N TRP A 79 0.44 -13.92 -16.20
CA TRP A 79 1.31 -13.96 -15.04
C TRP A 79 1.66 -12.53 -14.59
N ILE A 80 2.04 -12.41 -13.34
CA ILE A 80 2.82 -11.28 -12.83
C ILE A 80 4.27 -11.73 -12.97
N ASP A 81 4.92 -11.32 -14.05
CA ASP A 81 6.19 -11.89 -14.47
C ASP A 81 7.26 -10.87 -14.86
N THR A 82 6.95 -9.58 -14.73
CA THR A 82 7.92 -8.49 -14.83
C THR A 82 8.17 -7.81 -13.49
N ARG A 83 9.31 -7.12 -13.36
CA ARG A 83 9.62 -6.33 -12.15
C ARG A 83 8.67 -5.14 -12.02
N GLU A 84 8.24 -4.59 -13.14
CA GLU A 84 7.34 -3.44 -13.24
C GLU A 84 5.94 -3.78 -12.73
N GLU A 85 5.47 -5.00 -12.95
CA GLU A 85 4.19 -5.47 -12.41
C GLU A 85 4.27 -5.76 -10.91
N VAL A 86 5.34 -6.43 -10.46
CA VAL A 86 5.56 -6.67 -9.02
C VAL A 86 5.60 -5.37 -8.23
N THR A 87 6.38 -4.39 -8.71
CA THR A 87 6.53 -3.09 -8.04
C THR A 87 5.28 -2.21 -8.16
N ALA A 88 4.40 -2.49 -9.12
CA ALA A 88 3.10 -1.84 -9.22
C ALA A 88 2.12 -2.29 -8.13
N ILE A 89 2.36 -3.44 -7.48
CA ILE A 89 1.52 -3.94 -6.39
C ILE A 89 1.73 -3.05 -5.15
N PRO A 90 0.71 -2.34 -4.65
CA PRO A 90 0.85 -1.45 -3.51
C PRO A 90 1.11 -2.20 -2.20
N CYS A 91 1.79 -1.56 -1.26
CA CYS A 91 2.13 -2.20 0.02
C CYS A 91 0.91 -2.59 0.87
N ASP A 92 -0.23 -1.90 0.73
CA ASP A 92 -1.48 -2.31 1.38
C ASP A 92 -1.98 -3.67 0.86
N VAL A 93 -1.82 -3.94 -0.44
CA VAL A 93 -2.20 -5.24 -1.03
C VAL A 93 -1.27 -6.34 -0.51
N MET A 94 0.04 -6.10 -0.50
CA MET A 94 1.01 -7.07 0.07
C MET A 94 0.72 -7.36 1.55
N SER A 95 0.46 -6.33 2.34
CA SER A 95 0.12 -6.45 3.76
C SER A 95 -1.22 -7.13 3.98
N THR A 96 -2.18 -6.94 3.07
CA THR A 96 -3.49 -7.60 3.12
C THR A 96 -3.37 -9.08 2.86
N LEU A 97 -2.67 -9.47 1.79
CA LEU A 97 -2.39 -10.88 1.49
C LEU A 97 -1.74 -11.58 2.69
N ASP A 98 -0.70 -10.97 3.26
CA ASP A 98 0.01 -11.49 4.41
C ASP A 98 -0.89 -11.63 5.65
N ARG A 99 -1.68 -10.60 5.97
CA ARG A 99 -2.60 -10.62 7.11
C ARG A 99 -3.67 -11.72 6.98
N MET A 100 -4.21 -11.95 5.79
CA MET A 100 -5.20 -13.01 5.57
C MET A 100 -4.61 -14.41 5.84
N ILE A 101 -3.34 -14.62 5.48
CA ILE A 101 -2.59 -15.86 5.75
C ILE A 101 -2.27 -15.97 7.25
N GLN A 102 -1.81 -14.88 7.87
CA GLN A 102 -1.53 -14.83 9.30
C GLN A 102 -2.77 -15.17 10.13
N ASN A 103 -3.94 -14.62 9.78
CA ASN A 103 -5.20 -14.88 10.48
C ASN A 103 -5.56 -16.36 10.47
N ARG A 104 -5.36 -17.07 9.35
CA ARG A 104 -5.57 -18.53 9.29
C ARG A 104 -4.58 -19.29 10.16
N THR A 105 -3.32 -18.84 10.17
CA THR A 105 -2.22 -19.57 10.81
C THR A 105 -1.97 -19.15 12.25
N ASN A 106 -2.82 -18.29 12.84
CA ASN A 106 -2.63 -17.66 14.14
C ASN A 106 -1.24 -16.99 14.25
N GLY A 107 -0.81 -16.31 13.19
CA GLY A 107 0.49 -15.63 13.12
C GLY A 107 1.70 -16.57 13.02
N ARG A 108 1.53 -17.88 12.77
CA ARG A 108 2.67 -18.81 12.62
C ARG A 108 3.34 -18.75 11.25
N SER A 109 2.67 -18.22 10.24
CA SER A 109 3.22 -18.05 8.91
C SER A 109 2.76 -16.73 8.29
N GLY A 110 3.32 -16.38 7.14
CA GLY A 110 2.97 -15.19 6.37
C GLY A 110 3.13 -15.42 4.88
N LEU A 111 2.92 -14.38 4.07
CA LEU A 111 2.96 -14.41 2.61
C LEU A 111 4.29 -14.98 2.10
N ALA A 112 5.42 -14.44 2.56
CA ALA A 112 6.73 -14.84 2.06
C ALA A 112 7.06 -16.31 2.36
N TRP A 113 6.67 -16.80 3.53
CA TRP A 113 6.92 -18.18 3.96
C TRP A 113 5.95 -19.16 3.31
N THR A 114 4.65 -18.86 3.33
CA THR A 114 3.60 -19.74 2.81
C THR A 114 3.78 -20.00 1.31
N TYR A 115 4.18 -18.99 0.55
CA TYR A 115 4.36 -19.11 -0.89
C TYR A 115 5.81 -19.28 -1.34
N GLY A 116 6.74 -19.34 -0.39
CA GLY A 116 8.16 -19.58 -0.68
C GLY A 116 8.82 -18.45 -1.48
N PHE A 117 8.44 -17.19 -1.28
CA PHE A 117 9.10 -16.06 -1.94
C PHE A 117 10.54 -15.85 -1.42
N GLN A 118 10.78 -16.19 -0.15
CA GLN A 118 12.12 -16.09 0.44
C GLN A 118 13.16 -16.84 -0.40
N PRO A 119 14.36 -16.26 -0.63
CA PRO A 119 15.44 -16.94 -1.30
C PRO A 119 15.87 -18.15 -0.47
N ASP A 120 16.20 -19.25 -1.13
CA ASP A 120 16.77 -20.42 -0.45
C ASP A 120 18.18 -20.07 0.04
N THR A 121 18.32 -19.87 1.34
CA THR A 121 19.61 -19.65 2.01
C THR A 121 20.19 -20.95 2.60
N SER A 122 19.45 -22.06 2.49
CA SER A 122 19.73 -23.32 3.19
C SER A 122 20.12 -24.49 2.28
N GLY A 123 20.16 -24.26 0.96
CA GLY A 123 20.33 -25.32 -0.04
C GLY A 123 19.15 -26.30 -0.11
N LYS A 124 18.06 -26.02 0.62
CA LYS A 124 16.81 -26.77 0.60
C LYS A 124 15.83 -25.97 -0.24
N ARG A 125 15.48 -26.52 -1.40
CA ARG A 125 14.43 -25.95 -2.27
C ARG A 125 13.10 -25.96 -1.53
N TYR A 126 12.78 -24.89 -0.81
CA TYR A 126 11.40 -24.61 -0.44
C TYR A 126 10.63 -24.51 -1.75
N HIS A 127 9.55 -25.29 -1.86
CA HIS A 127 8.70 -25.27 -3.04
C HIS A 127 8.19 -23.84 -3.24
N TYR A 128 8.53 -23.27 -4.39
CA TYR A 128 7.99 -21.99 -4.78
C TYR A 128 6.53 -22.20 -5.17
N LEU A 129 5.64 -21.57 -4.41
CA LEU A 129 4.20 -21.64 -4.64
C LEU A 129 3.64 -20.30 -5.12
N GLY A 130 4.47 -19.30 -5.42
CA GLY A 130 4.02 -17.99 -5.91
C GLY A 130 3.11 -18.05 -7.15
N LYS A 131 3.24 -19.11 -7.96
CA LYS A 131 2.33 -19.40 -9.07
C LYS A 131 0.86 -19.55 -8.68
N LEU A 132 0.57 -19.97 -7.44
CA LEU A 132 -0.80 -20.05 -6.91
C LEU A 132 -1.44 -18.67 -6.74
N LEU A 133 -0.62 -17.61 -6.67
CA LEU A 133 -1.04 -16.22 -6.65
C LEU A 133 -0.86 -15.51 -8.01
N GLY A 134 -0.39 -16.23 -9.03
CA GLY A 134 -0.16 -15.69 -10.37
C GLY A 134 1.22 -15.12 -10.63
N PHE A 135 2.18 -15.28 -9.72
CA PHE A 135 3.56 -14.84 -9.95
C PHE A 135 4.35 -15.91 -10.70
N SER A 136 5.14 -15.51 -11.70
CA SER A 136 6.08 -16.41 -12.35
C SER A 136 7.30 -16.70 -11.44
N ASP A 137 8.08 -17.73 -11.78
CA ASP A 137 9.31 -18.07 -11.05
C ASP A 137 10.38 -16.98 -11.18
N GLY A 138 10.44 -16.29 -12.32
CA GLY A 138 11.44 -15.27 -12.64
C GLY A 138 11.39 -14.04 -11.72
N VAL A 139 10.21 -13.73 -11.17
CA VAL A 139 10.01 -12.56 -10.30
C VAL A 139 10.08 -12.89 -8.81
N ARG A 140 10.41 -14.12 -8.41
CA ARG A 140 10.47 -14.53 -7.00
C ARG A 140 11.30 -13.57 -6.14
N THR A 141 12.53 -13.27 -6.56
CA THR A 141 13.45 -12.39 -5.82
C THR A 141 12.95 -10.95 -5.78
N ALA A 142 12.39 -10.46 -6.89
CA ALA A 142 11.82 -9.11 -6.94
C ALA A 142 10.62 -8.98 -5.99
N THR A 143 9.75 -9.99 -5.99
CA THR A 143 8.57 -10.05 -5.12
C THR A 143 8.97 -10.12 -3.65
N PHE A 144 9.94 -10.95 -3.29
CA PHE A 144 10.44 -10.99 -1.91
C PHE A 144 11.05 -9.67 -1.45
N SER A 145 11.82 -9.01 -2.32
CA SER A 145 12.42 -7.71 -2.02
C SER A 145 11.33 -6.65 -1.81
N HIS A 146 10.25 -6.71 -2.60
CA HIS A 146 9.11 -5.81 -2.49
C HIS A 146 8.29 -6.04 -1.22
N ILE A 147 8.00 -7.31 -0.88
CA ILE A 147 7.38 -7.69 0.39
C ILE A 147 8.16 -7.10 1.58
N LYS A 148 9.49 -7.23 1.55
CA LYS A 148 10.36 -6.64 2.58
C LYS A 148 10.27 -5.11 2.63
N SER A 149 10.32 -4.43 1.49
CA SER A 149 10.21 -2.96 1.46
C SER A 149 8.87 -2.45 1.97
N CYS A 150 7.82 -3.26 1.89
CA CYS A 150 6.51 -2.96 2.46
C CYS A 150 6.40 -3.22 3.98
N GLY A 151 7.47 -3.66 4.65
CA GLY A 151 7.47 -3.96 6.08
C GLY A 151 6.69 -5.23 6.45
N VAL A 152 6.37 -6.07 5.46
CA VAL A 152 5.65 -7.33 5.68
C VAL A 152 6.58 -8.37 6.30
N ARG A 153 6.07 -9.12 7.28
CA ARG A 153 6.85 -10.13 8.01
C ARG A 153 7.26 -11.26 7.07
N THR A 154 8.55 -11.61 7.07
CA THR A 154 9.10 -12.64 6.18
C THR A 154 9.34 -14.00 6.85
N ARG A 155 9.01 -14.13 8.13
CA ARG A 155 9.16 -15.36 8.93
C ARG A 155 8.02 -15.49 9.91
#